data_AF-E2AUY3-F1
#
_entry.id   AF-E2AUY3-F1
#
_cell.length_a   1.000
_cell.length_b   1.000
_cell.length_c   1.000
_cell.angle_alpha   90.00
_cell.angle_beta   90.00
_cell.angle_gamma   90.00
#
_symmetry.space_group_name_H-M   'P 1'
#
loop_
_entity.id
_entity.type
_entity.pdbx_description
1 polymer ?
#
loop_
_entity_poly.entity_id
_entity_poly.type
_entity_poly.pdbx_seq_one_letter_code
_entity_poly.pdbx_strand_id
1 'polypeptide(L)'
;IRRYTTDIIMSVAFGVKSNCIKEGDNEFRYWGKKIFETHPFWTALSVFMPQIMNFFSIPFHKRSVTDFFIKTFRENMEYRQSHNIIKHDFMNQLIQLMEKDYVESDDMKDINNSSNMSRLTLLEAISQAFVFFAAGFETSSTTATFCSYELAQHQDIQDKLRNEIDEILKNHGELTYNAVNEMTYLHKVINGKLIIYIIYILP
;
A
#
# COMPACT_ATOMS: atom_id res chain seq x y z
N ILE A 1 -14.02 0.03 -4.27
CA ILE A 1 -12.80 0.67 -3.69
C ILE A 1 -11.88 -0.35 -3.03
N ARG A 2 -12.25 -1.00 -1.92
CA ARG A 2 -11.35 -1.97 -1.24
C ARG A 2 -10.73 -3.04 -2.16
N ARG A 3 -11.52 -3.66 -3.05
CA ARG A 3 -11.01 -4.63 -4.04
C ARG A 3 -9.92 -4.04 -4.96
N TYR A 4 -10.11 -2.81 -5.42
CA TYR A 4 -9.14 -2.09 -6.26
C TYR A 4 -7.87 -1.78 -5.47
N THR A 5 -8.00 -1.30 -4.24
CA THR A 5 -6.85 -1.00 -3.38
C THR A 5 -6.05 -2.26 -3.04
N THR A 6 -6.71 -3.41 -2.77
CA THR A 6 -6.00 -4.70 -2.58
C THR A 6 -5.18 -5.06 -3.81
N ASP A 7 -5.74 -4.90 -5.02
CA ASP A 7 -5.03 -5.25 -6.24
C ASP A 7 -3.81 -4.36 -6.50
N ILE A 8 -3.95 -3.06 -6.28
CA ILE A 8 -2.83 -2.12 -6.38
C ILE A 8 -1.74 -2.48 -5.38
N ILE A 9 -2.08 -2.60 -4.09
CA ILE A 9 -1.06 -2.76 -3.06
C ILE A 9 -0.39 -4.14 -3.13
N MET A 10 -1.10 -5.20 -3.56
CA MET A 10 -0.46 -6.49 -3.86
C MET A 10 0.52 -6.39 -5.02
N SER A 11 0.17 -5.62 -6.06
CA SER A 11 1.08 -5.39 -7.20
C SER A 11 2.28 -4.52 -6.81
N VAL A 12 2.09 -3.53 -5.94
CA VAL A 12 3.16 -2.62 -5.51
C VAL A 12 4.09 -3.28 -4.49
N ALA A 13 3.53 -3.84 -3.41
CA ALA A 13 4.31 -4.38 -2.29
C ALA A 13 4.87 -5.78 -2.58
N PHE A 14 4.12 -6.65 -3.26
CA PHE A 14 4.50 -8.04 -3.52
C PHE A 14 4.74 -8.34 -4.99
N GLY A 15 4.48 -7.40 -5.90
CA GLY A 15 4.65 -7.64 -7.33
C GLY A 15 3.69 -8.70 -7.91
N VAL A 16 2.58 -8.98 -7.22
CA VAL A 16 1.60 -10.00 -7.61
C VAL A 16 0.35 -9.32 -8.16
N LYS A 17 -0.15 -9.81 -9.30
CA LYS A 17 -1.48 -9.45 -9.80
C LYS A 17 -2.52 -10.30 -9.06
N SER A 18 -3.27 -9.68 -8.15
CA SER A 18 -4.26 -10.41 -7.35
C SER A 18 -5.59 -10.62 -8.09
N ASN A 19 -5.90 -9.77 -9.07
CA ASN A 19 -7.17 -9.78 -9.82
C ASN A 19 -8.43 -9.62 -8.92
N CYS A 20 -8.30 -9.02 -7.73
CA CYS A 20 -9.40 -8.80 -6.77
C CYS A 20 -10.65 -8.11 -7.35
N ILE A 21 -10.49 -7.35 -8.43
CA ILE A 21 -11.60 -6.63 -9.08
C ILE A 21 -12.51 -7.60 -9.83
N LYS A 22 -11.91 -8.55 -10.56
CA LYS A 22 -12.62 -9.57 -11.34
C LYS A 22 -13.08 -10.71 -10.45
N GLU A 23 -12.19 -11.18 -9.58
CA GLU A 23 -12.44 -12.30 -8.67
C GLU A 23 -12.70 -11.75 -7.27
N GLY A 24 -13.99 -11.60 -6.96
CA GLY A 24 -14.44 -10.93 -5.74
C GLY A 24 -13.95 -11.59 -4.45
N ASP A 25 -13.80 -12.93 -4.41
CA ASP A 25 -13.41 -13.69 -3.21
C ASP A 25 -12.10 -14.46 -3.43
N ASN A 26 -11.05 -13.74 -3.82
CA ASN A 26 -9.71 -14.31 -3.88
C ASN A 26 -9.05 -14.38 -2.48
N GLU A 27 -8.03 -15.22 -2.37
CA GLU A 27 -7.29 -15.44 -1.12
C GLU A 27 -6.62 -14.15 -0.59
N PHE A 28 -6.12 -13.30 -1.49
CA PHE A 28 -5.49 -12.02 -1.14
C PHE A 28 -6.45 -11.09 -0.40
N ARG A 29 -7.71 -11.03 -0.84
CA ARG A 29 -8.75 -10.24 -0.17
C ARG A 29 -9.13 -10.86 1.17
N TYR A 30 -9.28 -12.18 1.22
CA TYR A 30 -9.62 -12.89 2.46
C TYR A 30 -8.56 -12.64 3.54
N TRP A 31 -7.29 -12.90 3.23
CA TRP A 31 -6.19 -12.71 4.16
C TRP A 31 -5.89 -11.23 4.44
N GLY A 32 -6.02 -10.37 3.43
CA GLY A 32 -5.91 -8.92 3.57
C GLY A 32 -6.91 -8.36 4.59
N LYS A 33 -8.16 -8.83 4.57
CA LYS A 33 -9.18 -8.43 5.56
C LYS A 33 -8.85 -8.97 6.96
N LYS A 34 -8.35 -10.21 7.05
CA LYS A 34 -8.02 -10.86 8.32
C LYS A 34 -6.92 -10.15 9.11
N ILE A 35 -6.07 -9.36 8.47
CA ILE A 35 -5.07 -8.51 9.16
C ILE A 35 -5.76 -7.53 10.12
N PHE A 36 -6.90 -6.96 9.71
CA PHE A 36 -7.62 -5.92 10.44
C PHE A 36 -8.77 -6.45 11.29
N GLU A 37 -9.08 -7.74 11.21
CA GLU A 37 -10.03 -8.41 12.10
C GLU A 37 -9.34 -8.78 13.43
N THR A 38 -8.95 -7.76 14.21
CA THR A 38 -8.41 -7.95 15.56
C THR A 38 -9.53 -7.93 16.60
N HIS A 39 -9.37 -8.72 17.66
CA HIS A 39 -10.29 -8.62 18.79
C HIS A 39 -9.91 -7.41 19.65
N PRO A 40 -10.88 -6.56 20.05
CA PRO A 40 -10.61 -5.37 20.86
C PRO A 40 -9.80 -5.66 22.13
N PHE A 41 -10.04 -6.81 22.77
CA PHE A 41 -9.28 -7.26 23.93
C PHE A 41 -7.79 -7.48 23.63
N TRP A 42 -7.47 -8.21 22.55
CA TRP A 42 -6.08 -8.49 22.15
C TRP A 42 -5.37 -7.20 21.71
N THR A 43 -6.07 -6.30 21.02
CA THR A 43 -5.52 -4.99 20.66
C THR A 43 -5.24 -4.14 21.90
N ALA A 44 -6.17 -4.05 22.87
CA ALA A 44 -5.94 -3.34 24.12
C ALA A 44 -4.76 -3.92 24.90
N LEU A 45 -4.68 -5.25 25.01
CA LEU A 45 -3.57 -5.92 25.70
C LEU A 45 -2.21 -5.59 25.05
N SER A 46 -2.15 -5.54 23.72
CA SER A 46 -0.91 -5.20 23.00
C SER A 46 -0.45 -3.76 23.20
N VAL A 47 -1.40 -2.82 23.34
CA VAL A 47 -1.09 -1.38 23.50
C VAL A 47 -0.72 -1.06 24.96
N PHE A 48 -1.49 -1.57 25.92
CA PHE A 48 -1.32 -1.22 27.33
C PHE A 48 -0.37 -2.14 28.09
N MET A 49 -0.18 -3.38 27.62
CA MET A 49 0.66 -4.38 28.28
C MET A 49 1.58 -5.12 27.30
N PRO A 50 2.43 -4.42 26.52
CA PRO A 50 3.31 -5.06 25.54
C PRO A 50 4.30 -6.06 26.17
N GLN A 51 4.65 -5.84 27.45
CA GLN A 51 5.53 -6.75 28.20
C GLN A 51 4.96 -8.16 28.35
N ILE A 52 3.64 -8.30 28.56
CA ILE A 52 2.97 -9.60 28.67
C ILE A 52 2.97 -10.31 27.32
N MET A 53 2.66 -9.57 26.25
CA MET A 53 2.67 -10.11 24.88
C MET A 53 4.05 -10.66 24.51
N ASN A 54 5.11 -9.91 24.83
CA ASN A 54 6.50 -10.32 24.59
C ASN A 54 6.90 -11.51 25.46
N PHE A 55 6.53 -11.52 26.75
CA PHE A 55 6.86 -12.61 27.67
C PHE A 55 6.25 -13.95 27.24
N PHE A 56 4.98 -13.94 26.82
CA PHE A 56 4.29 -15.15 26.35
C PHE A 56 4.47 -15.42 24.85
N SER A 57 5.21 -14.58 24.13
CA SER A 57 5.40 -14.69 22.67
C SER A 57 4.07 -14.84 21.91
N ILE A 58 3.04 -14.09 22.35
CA ILE A 58 1.72 -14.14 21.73
C ILE A 58 1.77 -13.31 20.44
N PRO A 59 1.50 -13.89 19.26
CA PRO A 59 1.55 -13.15 18.02
C PRO A 59 0.36 -12.19 17.92
N PHE A 60 0.63 -10.95 17.50
CA PHE A 60 -0.41 -9.93 17.32
C PHE A 60 -1.42 -10.31 16.22
N HIS A 61 -0.93 -10.94 15.15
CA HIS A 61 -1.74 -11.49 14.08
C HIS A 61 -1.86 -13.02 14.20
N LYS A 62 -2.96 -13.58 13.68
CA LYS A 62 -3.11 -15.04 13.58
C LYS A 62 -1.98 -15.61 12.71
N ARG A 63 -1.37 -16.71 13.14
CA ARG A 63 -0.26 -17.37 12.41
C ARG A 63 -0.60 -17.63 10.94
N SER A 64 -1.83 -18.05 10.65
CA SER A 64 -2.30 -18.29 9.28
C SER A 64 -2.21 -17.07 8.36
N VAL A 65 -2.35 -15.84 8.91
CA VAL A 65 -2.17 -14.60 8.16
C VAL A 65 -0.68 -14.42 7.84
N THR A 66 0.17 -14.58 8.84
CA THR A 66 1.64 -14.47 8.67
C THR A 66 2.16 -15.52 7.68
N ASP A 67 1.71 -16.77 7.78
CA ASP A 67 2.10 -17.86 6.91
C ASP A 67 1.74 -17.57 5.44
N PHE A 68 0.58 -16.98 5.19
CA PHE A 68 0.16 -16.58 3.85
C PHE A 68 1.10 -15.54 3.23
N PHE A 69 1.45 -14.47 3.96
CA PHE A 69 2.33 -13.43 3.45
C PHE A 69 3.78 -13.90 3.31
N ILE A 70 4.26 -14.73 4.24
CA ILE A 70 5.58 -15.39 4.13
C ILE A 70 5.63 -16.25 2.86
N LYS A 71 4.61 -17.09 2.67
CA LYS A 71 4.51 -17.96 1.49
C LYS A 71 4.48 -17.15 0.20
N THR A 72 3.59 -16.15 0.12
CA THR A 72 3.43 -15.29 -1.06
C THR A 72 4.72 -14.60 -1.45
N PHE A 73 5.43 -14.02 -0.48
CA PHE A 73 6.70 -13.33 -0.73
C PHE A 73 7.77 -14.31 -1.23
N ARG A 74 7.92 -15.45 -0.54
CA ARG A 74 8.90 -16.49 -0.88
C ARG A 74 8.68 -17.02 -2.28
N GLU A 75 7.45 -17.41 -2.61
CA GLU A 75 7.11 -17.95 -3.93
C GLU A 75 7.36 -16.91 -5.04
N ASN A 76 7.04 -15.64 -4.79
CA ASN A 76 7.31 -14.57 -5.76
C ASN A 76 8.81 -14.35 -5.98
N MET A 77 9.60 -14.32 -4.89
CA MET A 77 11.05 -14.17 -4.95
C MET A 77 11.70 -15.34 -5.70
N GLU A 78 11.35 -16.57 -5.34
CA GLU A 78 11.86 -17.79 -5.98
C GLU A 78 11.49 -17.82 -7.48
N TYR A 79 10.24 -17.48 -7.81
CA TYR A 79 9.78 -17.39 -9.20
C TYR A 79 10.58 -16.36 -10.01
N ARG A 80 10.89 -15.18 -9.44
CA ARG A 80 11.70 -14.16 -10.11
C ARG A 80 13.13 -14.63 -10.33
N GLN A 81 13.74 -15.26 -9.33
CA GLN A 81 15.10 -15.77 -9.41
C GLN A 81 15.22 -16.88 -10.46
N SER A 82 14.28 -17.84 -10.48
CA SER A 82 14.33 -18.95 -11.44
C SER A 82 14.09 -18.53 -12.89
N HIS A 83 13.35 -17.43 -13.11
CA HIS A 83 13.03 -16.91 -14.44
C HIS A 83 13.87 -15.68 -14.83
N ASN A 84 14.85 -15.28 -14.01
CA ASN A 84 15.68 -14.07 -14.21
C ASN A 84 14.84 -12.80 -14.47
N ILE A 85 13.74 -12.64 -13.75
CA ILE A 85 12.84 -11.49 -13.90
C ILE A 85 13.35 -10.34 -13.04
N ILE A 86 13.82 -9.28 -13.69
CA ILE A 86 14.16 -8.01 -13.04
C ILE A 86 13.04 -7.03 -13.34
N LYS A 87 12.37 -6.57 -12.28
CA LYS A 87 11.33 -5.54 -12.35
C LYS A 87 11.64 -4.48 -11.32
N HIS A 88 11.68 -3.21 -11.71
CA HIS A 88 11.98 -2.09 -10.81
C HIS A 88 10.79 -1.76 -9.90
N ASP A 89 10.44 -2.69 -9.00
CA ASP A 89 9.39 -2.55 -7.99
C ASP A 89 9.92 -2.79 -6.57
N PHE A 90 9.06 -2.59 -5.57
CA PHE A 90 9.43 -2.69 -4.16
C PHE A 90 10.02 -4.06 -3.78
N MET A 91 9.52 -5.15 -4.38
CA MET A 91 10.08 -6.49 -4.19
C MET A 91 11.54 -6.55 -4.61
N ASN A 92 11.89 -5.95 -5.75
CA ASN A 92 13.27 -5.93 -6.21
C ASN A 92 14.17 -5.09 -5.32
N GLN A 93 13.66 -3.99 -4.75
CA GLN A 93 14.40 -3.20 -3.76
C GLN A 93 14.68 -4.04 -2.50
N LEU A 94 13.70 -4.80 -2.02
CA LEU A 94 13.90 -5.71 -0.88
C LEU A 94 14.89 -6.84 -1.19
N ILE A 95 14.86 -7.42 -2.39
CA ILE A 95 15.84 -8.42 -2.84
C ILE A 95 17.25 -7.83 -2.85
N GLN A 96 17.43 -6.62 -3.41
CA GLN A 96 18.71 -5.93 -3.40
C GLN A 96 19.22 -5.64 -1.98
N LEU A 97 18.35 -5.23 -1.06
CA LEU A 97 18.73 -5.01 0.34
C LEU A 97 19.11 -6.31 1.08
N MET A 98 18.58 -7.46 0.66
CA MET A 98 19.00 -8.77 1.19
C MET A 98 20.36 -9.21 0.64
N GLU A 99 20.64 -8.93 -0.64
CA GLU A 99 21.85 -9.40 -1.32
C GLU A 99 23.05 -8.46 -1.14
N LYS A 100 22.80 -7.16 -1.31
CA LYS A 100 23.82 -6.12 -1.52
C LYS A 100 23.88 -5.07 -0.41
N ASP A 101 22.97 -5.07 0.57
CA ASP A 101 22.81 -4.04 1.62
C ASP A 101 22.46 -2.60 1.17
N TYR A 102 22.36 -2.34 -0.13
CA TYR A 102 21.86 -1.10 -0.72
C TYR A 102 20.91 -1.35 -1.89
N VAL A 103 20.23 -0.29 -2.36
CA VAL A 103 19.37 -0.30 -3.55
C VAL A 103 20.04 0.52 -4.65
N GLU A 104 20.16 -0.04 -5.84
CA GLU A 104 20.64 0.67 -7.03
C GLU A 104 19.59 1.70 -7.47
N SER A 105 19.98 2.98 -7.52
CA SER A 105 19.15 4.07 -8.04
C SER A 105 19.55 4.41 -9.47
N ASP A 106 18.55 4.65 -10.33
CA ASP A 106 18.77 5.08 -11.73
C ASP A 106 19.38 6.49 -11.82
N ASP A 107 19.17 7.31 -10.78
CA ASP A 107 19.76 8.63 -10.62
C ASP A 107 20.83 8.62 -9.51
N MET A 108 22.03 9.07 -9.88
CA MET A 108 23.21 9.37 -9.05
C MET A 108 24.30 8.27 -8.94
N LYS A 109 25.37 8.51 -9.71
CA LYS A 109 26.76 8.17 -9.36
C LYS A 109 27.10 8.82 -8.01
N ASP A 110 27.88 8.14 -7.18
CA ASP A 110 28.42 8.62 -5.91
C ASP A 110 27.42 8.77 -4.76
N ILE A 111 26.96 7.63 -4.23
CA ILE A 111 26.73 7.52 -2.79
C ILE A 111 27.84 6.62 -2.22
N ASN A 112 28.99 7.24 -1.93
CA ASN A 112 29.97 6.71 -0.97
C ASN A 112 29.39 6.78 0.46
N ASN A 113 28.17 6.30 0.68
CA ASN A 113 27.65 6.11 2.03
C ASN A 113 27.63 4.61 2.29
N SER A 114 28.75 4.17 2.85
CA SER A 114 28.79 3.14 3.87
C SER A 114 27.81 3.51 4.99
N SER A 115 26.50 3.30 4.76
CA SER A 115 25.62 3.01 5.87
C SER A 115 26.00 1.62 6.32
N ASN A 116 26.45 1.48 7.58
CA ASN A 116 26.58 0.20 8.28
C ASN A 116 25.19 -0.46 8.45
N MET A 117 24.41 -0.60 7.38
CA MET A 117 23.13 -1.25 7.38
C MET A 117 23.41 -2.72 7.11
N SER A 118 23.11 -3.56 8.10
CA SER A 118 23.16 -5.00 7.88
C SER A 118 22.17 -5.38 6.79
N ARG A 119 22.56 -6.34 5.94
CA ARG A 119 21.66 -6.96 4.96
C ARG A 119 20.37 -7.39 5.65
N LEU A 120 19.24 -7.16 4.98
CA LEU A 120 17.97 -7.66 5.46
C LEU A 120 17.98 -9.18 5.46
N THR A 121 17.50 -9.79 6.54
CA THR A 121 17.11 -11.19 6.53
C THR A 121 15.81 -11.35 5.73
N LEU A 122 15.56 -12.58 5.25
CA LEU A 122 14.30 -12.88 4.54
C LEU A 122 13.07 -12.52 5.37
N LEU A 123 13.08 -12.78 6.68
CA LEU A 123 11.95 -12.46 7.55
C LEU A 123 11.77 -10.95 7.73
N GLU A 124 12.85 -10.17 7.78
CA GLU A 124 12.75 -8.70 7.82
C GLU A 124 12.21 -8.14 6.51
N ALA A 125 12.67 -8.64 5.35
CA ALA A 125 12.14 -8.25 4.05
C ALA A 125 10.63 -8.55 3.91
N ILE A 126 10.21 -9.76 4.31
CA ILE A 126 8.79 -10.14 4.36
C ILE A 126 8.01 -9.20 5.28
N SER A 127 8.58 -8.87 6.45
CA SER A 127 7.94 -7.96 7.41
C SER A 127 7.75 -6.56 6.83
N GLN A 128 8.72 -6.04 6.08
CA GLN A 128 8.59 -4.75 5.38
C GLN A 128 7.48 -4.78 4.32
N ALA A 129 7.43 -5.84 3.50
CA ALA A 129 6.34 -6.01 2.52
C ALA A 129 4.96 -6.11 3.19
N PHE A 130 4.87 -6.84 4.31
CA PHE A 130 3.64 -6.95 5.09
C PHE A 130 3.18 -5.59 5.65
N VAL A 131 4.09 -4.81 6.26
CA VAL A 131 3.77 -3.48 6.79
C VAL A 131 3.34 -2.53 5.66
N PHE A 132 4.04 -2.55 4.52
CA PHE A 132 3.70 -1.73 3.36
C PHE A 132 2.29 -2.06 2.83
N PHE A 133 1.94 -3.34 2.78
CA PHE A 133 0.60 -3.80 2.46
C PHE A 133 -0.44 -3.27 3.44
N ALA A 134 -0.23 -3.48 4.75
CA ALA A 134 -1.21 -3.09 5.75
C ALA A 134 -1.43 -1.56 5.78
N ALA A 135 -0.34 -0.80 5.77
CA ALA A 135 -0.39 0.66 5.79
C ALA A 135 -1.01 1.24 4.51
N GLY A 136 -0.65 0.71 3.34
CA GLY A 136 -1.17 1.18 2.06
C GLY A 136 -2.63 0.79 1.81
N PHE A 137 -3.05 -0.39 2.25
CA PHE A 137 -4.40 -0.89 2.00
C PHE A 137 -5.48 -0.09 2.72
N GLU A 138 -5.40 -0.02 4.06
CA GLU A 138 -6.52 0.50 4.85
C GLU A 138 -6.62 2.02 4.69
N THR A 139 -5.50 2.74 4.70
CA THR A 139 -5.48 4.20 4.56
C THR A 139 -6.02 4.65 3.20
N SER A 140 -5.49 4.10 2.09
CA SER A 140 -5.90 4.51 0.74
C SER A 140 -7.33 4.09 0.42
N SER A 141 -7.76 2.91 0.87
CA SER A 141 -9.15 2.48 0.65
C SER A 141 -10.14 3.31 1.45
N THR A 142 -9.78 3.72 2.66
CA THR A 142 -10.59 4.61 3.51
C THR A 142 -10.65 6.01 2.90
N THR A 143 -9.52 6.61 2.55
CA THR A 143 -9.46 7.94 1.92
C THR A 143 -10.26 7.98 0.63
N ALA A 144 -10.10 7.00 -0.26
CA ALA A 144 -10.86 6.94 -1.50
C ALA A 144 -12.37 6.77 -1.26
N THR A 145 -12.75 6.01 -0.22
CA THR A 145 -14.17 5.84 0.16
C THR A 145 -14.78 7.14 0.66
N PHE A 146 -14.12 7.83 1.59
CA PHE A 146 -14.59 9.13 2.09
C PHE A 146 -14.61 10.19 0.99
N CYS A 147 -13.56 10.28 0.18
CA CYS A 147 -13.51 11.20 -0.96
C CYS A 147 -14.67 10.95 -1.93
N SER A 148 -14.95 9.69 -2.27
CA SER A 148 -16.07 9.36 -3.16
C SER A 148 -17.43 9.70 -2.54
N TYR A 149 -17.58 9.49 -1.22
CA TYR A 149 -18.79 9.83 -0.49
C TYR A 149 -19.04 11.34 -0.48
N GLU A 150 -18.04 12.14 -0.12
CA GLU A 150 -18.13 13.60 -0.12
C GLU A 150 -18.42 14.17 -1.52
N LEU A 151 -17.75 13.66 -2.55
CA LEU A 151 -18.03 14.06 -3.92
C LEU A 151 -19.44 13.68 -4.38
N ALA A 152 -20.05 12.63 -3.84
CA ALA A 152 -21.44 12.29 -4.14
C ALA A 152 -22.45 13.23 -3.46
N GLN A 153 -22.07 13.80 -2.31
CA GLN A 153 -22.89 14.77 -1.55
C GLN A 153 -22.74 16.21 -2.09
N HIS A 154 -21.62 16.53 -2.75
CA HIS A 154 -21.27 17.86 -3.23
C HIS A 154 -21.04 17.87 -4.75
N GLN A 155 -22.14 17.89 -5.50
CA GLN A 155 -22.11 17.77 -6.95
C GLN A 155 -21.38 18.92 -7.65
N ASP A 156 -21.44 20.13 -7.10
CA ASP A 156 -20.70 21.30 -7.59
C ASP A 156 -19.17 21.10 -7.53
N ILE A 157 -18.68 20.50 -6.45
CA ILE A 157 -17.28 20.14 -6.27
C ILE A 157 -16.90 18.98 -7.19
N GLN A 158 -17.78 17.98 -7.33
CA GLN A 158 -17.58 16.85 -8.24
C GLN A 158 -17.48 17.29 -9.69
N ASP A 159 -18.38 18.16 -10.16
CA ASP A 159 -18.41 18.63 -11.54
C ASP A 159 -17.17 19.50 -11.83
N LYS A 160 -16.77 20.34 -10.88
CA LYS A 160 -15.53 21.11 -10.99
C LYS A 160 -14.29 20.22 -11.08
N LEU A 161 -14.21 19.18 -10.25
CA LEU A 161 -13.12 18.20 -10.31
C LEU A 161 -13.11 17.43 -11.62
N ARG A 162 -14.28 16.98 -12.09
CA ARG A 162 -14.40 16.26 -13.37
C ARG A 162 -13.96 17.13 -14.54
N ASN A 163 -14.33 18.41 -14.55
CA ASN A 163 -13.89 19.36 -15.58
C ASN A 163 -12.36 19.53 -15.60
N GLU A 164 -11.70 19.65 -14.44
CA GLU A 164 -10.23 19.69 -14.37
C GLU A 164 -9.61 18.41 -14.96
N ILE A 165 -10.12 17.24 -14.56
CA ILE A 165 -9.61 15.95 -15.03
C ILE A 165 -9.75 15.85 -16.56
N ASP A 166 -10.93 16.18 -17.11
CA ASP A 166 -11.20 16.10 -18.54
C ASP A 166 -10.34 17.08 -19.35
N GLU A 167 -10.09 18.28 -18.83
CA GLU A 167 -9.24 19.28 -19.48
C GLU A 167 -7.78 18.83 -19.53
N ILE A 168 -7.24 18.35 -18.42
CA ILE A 168 -5.85 17.88 -18.35
C ILE A 168 -5.67 16.62 -19.21
N LEU A 169 -6.60 15.68 -19.16
CA LEU A 169 -6.52 14.47 -20.00
C LEU A 169 -6.63 14.79 -21.50
N LYS A 170 -7.37 15.81 -21.90
CA LYS A 170 -7.37 16.27 -23.31
C LYS A 170 -6.00 16.80 -23.74
N ASN A 171 -5.30 17.49 -22.85
CA ASN A 171 -3.98 18.05 -23.14
C ASN A 171 -2.89 16.97 -23.23
N HIS A 172 -2.96 15.94 -22.37
CA HIS A 172 -1.99 14.84 -22.35
C HIS A 172 -2.37 13.67 -23.29
N GLY A 173 -3.62 13.58 -23.73
CA GLY A 173 -4.16 12.50 -24.56
C GLY A 173 -4.45 11.21 -23.78
N GLU A 174 -3.70 10.93 -22.72
CA GLU A 174 -3.87 9.76 -21.85
C GLU A 174 -3.54 10.06 -20.38
N LEU A 175 -3.88 9.11 -19.50
CA LEU A 175 -3.56 9.19 -18.08
C LEU A 175 -2.08 8.83 -17.84
N THR A 176 -1.23 9.85 -17.76
CA THR A 176 0.20 9.70 -17.46
C THR A 176 0.56 10.18 -16.04
N TYR A 177 1.77 9.87 -15.60
CA TYR A 177 2.31 10.41 -14.33
C TYR A 177 2.27 11.95 -14.30
N ASN A 178 2.68 12.58 -15.40
CA ASN A 178 2.69 14.04 -15.52
C ASN A 178 1.28 14.62 -15.50
N ALA A 179 0.34 13.98 -16.21
CA ALA A 179 -1.07 14.39 -16.21
C ALA A 179 -1.64 14.41 -14.78
N VAL A 180 -1.42 13.35 -13.99
CA VAL A 180 -1.91 13.30 -12.60
C VAL A 180 -1.28 14.40 -11.74
N ASN A 181 0.03 14.64 -11.90
CA ASN A 181 0.75 15.67 -11.14
C ASN A 181 0.29 17.10 -11.45
N GLU A 182 -0.29 17.32 -12.64
CA GLU A 182 -0.86 18.62 -13.03
C GLU A 182 -2.29 18.85 -12.48
N MET A 183 -2.96 17.82 -11.93
CA MET A 183 -4.33 17.90 -11.40
C MET A 183 -4.39 18.58 -10.02
N THR A 184 -4.22 19.91 -10.00
CA THR A 184 -4.09 20.67 -8.75
C THR A 184 -5.33 20.62 -7.86
N TYR A 185 -6.54 20.60 -8.43
CA TYR A 185 -7.79 20.53 -7.71
C TYR A 185 -8.05 19.11 -7.18
N LEU A 186 -7.72 18.07 -7.95
CA LEU A 186 -7.67 16.68 -7.46
C LEU A 186 -6.81 16.58 -6.20
N HIS A 187 -5.61 17.15 -6.21
CA HIS A 187 -4.74 17.16 -5.02
C HIS A 187 -5.36 17.92 -3.83
N LYS A 188 -6.12 19.00 -4.06
CA LYS A 188 -6.83 19.72 -2.99
C LYS A 188 -7.97 18.90 -2.39
N VAL A 189 -8.70 18.15 -3.22
CA VAL A 189 -9.78 17.26 -2.80
C VAL A 189 -9.21 16.09 -1.99
N ILE A 190 -8.20 15.38 -2.51
CA ILE A 190 -7.61 14.20 -1.87
C ILE A 190 -6.89 14.55 -0.55
N ASN A 191 -6.17 15.68 -0.49
CA ASN A 191 -5.47 16.11 0.73
C ASN A 191 -6.43 16.55 1.85
N GLY A 192 -7.73 16.37 1.68
CA GLY A 192 -8.72 16.63 2.71
C GLY A 192 -8.95 18.12 2.99
N LYS A 193 -8.26 19.05 2.31
CA LYS A 193 -8.48 20.50 2.52
C LYS A 193 -9.93 20.89 2.23
N LEU A 194 -10.53 20.29 1.19
CA LEU A 194 -11.93 20.50 0.85
C LEU A 194 -12.87 19.55 1.61
N ILE A 195 -12.49 18.29 1.85
CA ILE A 195 -13.29 17.33 2.63
C ILE A 195 -13.48 17.80 4.08
N ILE A 196 -12.42 18.27 4.73
CA ILE A 196 -12.48 18.88 6.07
C ILE A 196 -13.30 20.17 6.01
N TYR A 197 -13.09 21.03 5.00
CA TYR A 197 -13.88 22.26 4.87
C TYR A 197 -15.39 21.98 4.77
N ILE A 198 -15.79 20.98 3.99
CA ILE A 198 -17.18 20.52 3.83
C ILE A 198 -17.76 19.99 5.16
N ILE A 199 -17.01 19.13 5.86
CA ILE A 199 -17.45 18.50 7.11
C ILE A 199 -17.60 19.52 8.25
N TYR A 200 -16.77 20.57 8.29
CA TYR A 200 -16.71 21.51 9.42
C TYR A 200 -17.49 22.82 9.22
N ILE A 201 -18.02 23.11 8.03
CA ILE A 201 -18.68 24.40 7.72
C ILE A 201 -20.17 24.27 7.33
N LEU A 202 -20.70 23.06 7.14
CA LEU A 202 -22.14 22.87 7.00
C LEU A 202 -22.78 22.60 8.39
N PRO A 203 -23.67 23.50 8.87
CA PRO A 203 -24.35 23.35 10.17
C PRO A 203 -25.35 22.20 10.21
#